data_AF-A0A946YHP4-F1
#
_entry.id   AF-A0A946YHP4-F1
#
_cell.length_a   1.000
_cell.length_b   1.000
_cell.length_c   1.000
_cell.angle_alpha   90.00
_cell.angle_beta   90.00
_cell.angle_gamma   90.00
#
_symmetry.space_group_name_H-M   'P 1'
#
loop_
_entity.id
_entity.type
_entity.pdbx_description
1 polymer ?
#
loop_
_entity_poly.entity_id
_entity_poly.type
_entity_poly.pdbx_seq_one_letter_code
_entity_poly.pdbx_strand_id
1 'polypeptide(L)' 'MTGMRIMETDEKAQLVSKAGLVAVLMGGDSAEREISLLSGARVLSALQNIGLDVVAIDAAEDLVAQLASLKPSRV' A
#
# COMPACT_ATOMS: atom_id res chain seq x y z
N MET A 1 -32.83 15.99 -6.75
CA MET A 1 -31.36 16.20 -6.71
C MET A 1 -30.68 15.08 -5.88
N THR A 2 -30.89 13.81 -6.24
CA THR A 2 -30.43 12.63 -5.44
C THR A 2 -29.77 11.58 -6.34
N GLY A 3 -29.01 12.02 -7.36
CA GLY A 3 -28.30 11.12 -8.28
C GLY A 3 -26.78 11.10 -8.09
N MET A 4 -26.20 12.00 -7.30
CA MET A 4 -24.74 12.21 -7.27
C MET A 4 -23.98 11.17 -6.40
N ARG A 5 -24.63 10.53 -5.43
CA ARG A 5 -23.93 9.77 -4.35
C ARG A 5 -23.71 8.28 -4.64
N ILE A 6 -24.36 7.73 -5.67
CA ILE A 6 -24.24 6.29 -5.99
C ILE A 6 -23.08 6.03 -6.97
N MET A 7 -22.80 6.94 -7.91
CA MET A 7 -21.71 6.77 -8.89
C MET A 7 -20.29 6.86 -8.28
N GLU A 8 -20.07 7.73 -7.28
CA GLU A 8 -18.74 7.90 -6.65
C GLU A 8 -18.24 6.64 -5.91
N THR A 9 -19.16 5.84 -5.38
CA THR A 9 -18.80 4.63 -4.61
C THR A 9 -18.34 3.50 -5.53
N ASP A 10 -19.01 3.35 -6.68
CA ASP A 10 -18.68 2.33 -7.69
C ASP A 10 -17.34 2.62 -8.38
N GLU A 11 -17.06 3.89 -8.66
CA GLU A 11 -15.76 4.31 -9.21
C GLU A 11 -14.62 4.04 -8.23
N LYS A 12 -14.80 4.41 -6.95
CA LYS A 12 -13.81 4.12 -5.91
C LYS A 12 -13.54 2.62 -5.80
N ALA A 13 -14.59 1.79 -5.78
CA ALA A 13 -14.44 0.34 -5.69
C ALA A 13 -13.68 -0.23 -6.91
N GLN A 14 -13.97 0.27 -8.11
CA GLN A 14 -13.21 -0.10 -9.31
C GLN A 14 -11.74 0.31 -9.22
N LEU A 15 -11.44 1.54 -8.77
CA LEU A 15 -10.07 2.02 -8.60
C LEU A 15 -9.30 1.16 -7.60
N VAL A 16 -9.92 0.82 -6.47
CA VAL A 16 -9.36 -0.08 -5.46
C VAL A 16 -9.05 -1.46 -6.07
N SER A 17 -9.98 -2.05 -6.84
CA SER A 17 -9.73 -3.35 -7.48
C SER A 17 -8.61 -3.29 -8.53
N LYS A 18 -8.52 -2.20 -9.31
CA LYS A 18 -7.52 -2.01 -10.37
C LYS A 18 -6.12 -1.77 -9.82
N ALA A 19 -5.99 -1.31 -8.58
CA ALA A 19 -4.69 -1.06 -7.97
C ALA A 19 -3.87 -2.35 -7.83
N GLY A 20 -4.54 -3.50 -7.66
CA GLY A 20 -3.93 -4.79 -7.35
C GLY A 20 -3.24 -4.80 -5.98
N LEU A 21 -2.39 -5.79 -5.74
CA LEU A 21 -1.56 -5.84 -4.54
C LEU A 21 -0.56 -4.68 -4.53
N VAL A 22 -0.58 -3.88 -3.47
CA VAL A 22 0.34 -2.75 -3.25
C VAL A 22 1.37 -3.15 -2.19
N ALA A 23 2.65 -2.97 -2.47
CA ALA A 23 3.68 -3.10 -1.45
C ALA A 23 4.05 -1.72 -0.88
N VAL A 24 4.15 -1.58 0.43
CA VAL A 24 4.68 -0.39 1.10
C VAL A 24 6.08 -0.72 1.61
N LEU A 25 7.09 -0.07 1.03
CA LEU A 25 8.47 -0.20 1.52
C LEU A 25 8.69 0.70 2.72
N MET A 26 9.32 0.15 3.76
CA MET A 26 9.65 0.87 4.98
C MET A 26 10.93 0.29 5.60
N GLY A 27 11.46 0.92 6.65
CA GLY A 27 12.69 0.47 7.29
C GLY A 27 13.94 0.68 6.42
N GLY A 28 14.69 -0.38 6.17
CA GLY A 28 16.02 -0.33 5.53
C GLY A 28 17.18 -0.17 6.53
N ASP A 29 18.41 -0.08 6.00
CA ASP A 29 19.67 0.01 6.76
C ASP A 29 20.16 1.45 6.98
N SER A 30 19.32 2.45 6.70
CA SER A 30 19.64 3.86 6.91
C SER A 30 19.59 4.23 8.40
N ALA A 31 20.30 5.29 8.79
CA ALA A 31 20.12 5.95 10.09
C ALA A 31 18.68 6.45 10.31
N GLU A 32 17.90 6.63 9.23
CA GLU A 32 16.49 7.04 9.28
C GLU A 32 15.51 5.86 9.41
N ARG A 33 15.99 4.63 9.68
CA ARG A 33 15.17 3.41 9.76
C ARG A 33 13.90 3.58 10.59
N GLU A 34 14.02 4.11 11.81
CA GLU A 34 12.88 4.29 12.71
C GLU A 34 11.83 5.26 12.13
N ILE A 35 12.28 6.32 11.45
CA ILE A 35 11.42 7.30 10.78
C ILE A 35 10.73 6.67 9.57
N SER A 36 11.45 5.84 8.81
CA SER A 36 10.91 5.07 7.68
C SER A 36 9.84 4.07 8.14
N LEU A 37 10.08 3.33 9.23
CA LEU A 37 9.10 2.42 9.82
C LEU A 37 7.84 3.16 10.30
N LEU A 38 8.01 4.29 10.99
CA LEU A 38 6.89 5.08 11.51
C LEU A 38 6.03 5.68 10.39
N SER A 39 6.67 6.25 9.36
CA SER A 39 5.95 6.83 8.23
C SER A 39 5.32 5.75 7.35
N GLY A 40 6.03 4.65 7.09
CA GLY A 40 5.53 3.48 6.36
C GLY A 40 4.29 2.85 7.02
N ALA A 41 4.29 2.67 8.35
CA ALA A 41 3.14 2.14 9.07
C ALA A 41 1.88 3.03 8.93
N ARG A 42 2.05 4.36 8.87
CA ARG A 42 0.94 5.30 8.64
C ARG A 42 0.40 5.19 7.22
N VAL A 43 1.29 5.06 6.22
CA VAL A 43 0.90 4.85 4.82
C VAL A 43 0.16 3.52 4.66
N LEU A 44 0.72 2.43 5.20
CA LEU A 44 0.08 1.10 5.22
C LEU A 44 -1.35 1.19 5.77
N SER A 45 -1.49 1.78 6.96
CA SER A 45 -2.80 1.93 7.62
C SER A 45 -3.77 2.75 6.77
N ALA A 46 -3.31 3.85 6.16
CA ALA A 46 -4.16 4.68 5.31
C ALA A 46 -4.63 3.94 4.05
N LEU A 47 -3.75 3.17 3.41
CA LEU A 47 -4.08 2.38 2.22
C LEU A 47 -5.05 1.23 2.56
N GLN A 48 -4.85 0.56 3.70
CA GLN A 48 -5.77 -0.46 4.21
C GLN A 48 -7.15 0.15 4.52
N ASN A 49 -7.21 1.32 5.15
CA ASN A 49 -8.46 2.01 5.49
C ASN A 49 -9.29 2.41 4.26
N ILE A 50 -8.67 2.64 3.10
CA ILE A 50 -9.38 2.91 1.84
C ILE A 50 -9.81 1.63 1.10
N GLY A 51 -9.40 0.45 1.59
CA GLY A 51 -9.81 -0.86 1.10
C GLY A 51 -8.85 -1.52 0.12
N LEU A 52 -7.62 -1.01 -0.02
CA LEU A 52 -6.60 -1.62 -0.89
C LEU A 52 -6.08 -2.93 -0.28
N ASP A 53 -5.68 -3.85 -1.16
CA ASP A 53 -4.84 -5.00 -0.79
C ASP A 53 -3.39 -4.53 -0.69
N VAL A 54 -2.84 -4.55 0.53
CA VAL A 54 -1.56 -3.93 0.84
C VAL A 54 -0.72 -4.82 1.74
N VAL A 55 0.55 -4.97 1.38
CA VAL A 55 1.57 -5.65 2.17
C VAL A 55 2.68 -4.67 2.52
N ALA A 56 3.26 -4.79 3.71
CA ALA A 56 4.42 -4.01 4.11
C ALA A 56 5.69 -4.85 3.93
N ILE A 57 6.77 -4.24 3.44
CA ILE A 57 8.07 -4.88 3.27
C ILE A 57 9.13 -4.02 3.94
N ASP A 58 9.85 -4.60 4.89
CA ASP A 58 11.05 -3.96 5.43
C ASP A 58 12.19 -4.08 4.41
N ALA A 59 12.74 -2.94 4.00
CA ALA A 59 13.78 -2.88 2.99
C ALA A 59 15.16 -3.38 3.49
N ALA A 60 15.31 -3.69 4.78
CA ALA A 60 16.58 -4.16 5.35
C ALA A 60 16.89 -5.64 5.02
N GLU A 61 15.86 -6.49 4.91
CA GLU A 61 16.04 -7.93 4.76
C GLU A 61 15.30 -8.47 3.53
N ASP A 62 16.04 -9.14 2.64
CA ASP A 62 15.48 -9.92 1.52
C ASP A 62 14.52 -9.16 0.59
N LEU A 63 14.62 -7.83 0.52
CA LEU A 63 13.70 -6.96 -0.25
C LEU A 63 13.45 -7.48 -1.68
N VAL A 64 14.52 -7.80 -2.41
CA VAL A 64 14.41 -8.28 -3.81
C VAL A 64 13.70 -9.63 -3.88
N ALA A 65 14.00 -10.56 -2.97
CA ALA A 65 13.37 -11.87 -2.94
C ALA A 65 11.88 -11.76 -2.56
N GLN A 66 11.55 -10.90 -1.59
CA GLN A 66 10.16 -10.63 -1.19
C GLN A 66 9.37 -10.02 -2.35
N LEU A 67 9.91 -9.02 -3.05
CA LEU A 67 9.26 -8.43 -4.23
C LEU A 67 9.06 -9.44 -5.36
N ALA A 68 10.07 -10.29 -5.63
CA ALA A 68 9.98 -11.33 -6.65
C ALA A 68 8.93 -12.41 -6.32
N SER A 69 8.76 -12.72 -5.03
CA SER A 69 7.77 -13.68 -4.54
C SER A 69 6.35 -13.11 -4.53
N LEU A 70 6.19 -11.90 -3.97
CA LEU A 70 4.89 -11.24 -3.79
C LEU A 70 4.33 -10.71 -5.12
N LYS A 71 5.20 -10.31 -6.05
CA LYS A 71 4.84 -9.71 -7.35
C LYS A 71 3.77 -8.62 -7.21
N PRO A 72 3.98 -7.60 -6.36
CA PRO A 72 3.01 -6.54 -6.20
C PRO A 72 2.84 -5.79 -7.52
N SER A 73 1.62 -5.32 -7.78
CA SER A 73 1.30 -4.51 -8.97
C SER A 73 1.97 -3.15 -8.93
N ARG A 74 2.33 -2.66 -7.74
CA ARG A 74 3.00 -1.39 -7.49
C ARG A 74 3.69 -1.38 -6.12
N VAL A 75 4.63 -0.46 -5.99
CA VAL A 75 5.40 -0.18 -4.76
C VAL A 75 5.29 1.31 -4.43
#